data_AF-A0A933UTE4-F1
#
_entry.id   AF-A0A933UTE4-F1
#
_cell.length_a   1.000
_cell.length_b   1.000
_cell.length_c   1.000
_cell.angle_alpha   90.00
_cell.angle_beta   90.00
_cell.angle_gamma   90.00
#
_symmetry.space_group_name_H-M   'P 1'
#
loop_
_entity.id
_entity.type
_entity.pdbx_description
1 polymer ?
#
loop_
_entity_poly.entity_id
_entity_poly.type
_entity_poly.pdbx_seq_one_letter_code
_entity_poly.pdbx_strand_id
1 'polypeptide(L)'
;MSTLIFVTFVLTAVAGTVLAIARPWELRGGRFVDKIRVGEAVSSYDFWLGLRGVSGRRRRELRAELRANLWEATQRVGAKEAIAAVGPLRQLAFDSVSEHRGPRWGYGVAAGFVALQVFLTGQVLLTSVVVDTAQAARASRLDVAVTIVPGMTVHYEDTVAGGFSFGTDFGPACLVVGLVVFVLVAQPWRLLHRRSAVPA
;
A
#
# COMPACT_ATOMS: atom_id res chain seq x y z
N MET A 1 6.59 -21.58 15.28
CA MET A 1 7.22 -20.25 15.12
C MET A 1 7.01 -19.66 13.71
N SER A 2 7.08 -20.47 12.63
CA SER A 2 6.85 -20.07 11.23
C SER A 2 5.48 -19.39 10.94
N THR A 3 4.38 -19.92 11.49
CA THR A 3 3.03 -19.38 11.27
C THR A 3 2.82 -18.00 11.88
N LEU A 4 3.47 -17.72 13.02
CA LEU A 4 3.39 -16.45 13.71
C LEU A 4 4.05 -15.34 12.91
N ILE A 5 5.23 -15.59 12.33
CA ILE A 5 5.95 -14.62 11.49
C ILE A 5 5.14 -14.30 10.24
N PHE A 6 4.58 -15.32 9.57
CA PHE A 6 3.73 -15.12 8.39
C PHE A 6 2.49 -14.29 8.72
N VAL A 7 1.78 -14.62 9.80
CA VAL A 7 0.59 -13.89 10.24
C VAL A 7 0.94 -12.47 10.67
N THR A 8 2.03 -12.26 11.40
CA THR A 8 2.50 -10.92 11.79
C THR A 8 2.90 -10.09 10.56
N PHE A 9 3.52 -10.69 9.55
CA PHE A 9 3.91 -10.01 8.32
C PHE A 9 2.69 -9.63 7.46
N VAL A 10 1.73 -10.54 7.32
CA VAL A 10 0.45 -10.26 6.64
C VAL A 10 -0.33 -9.20 7.41
N LEU A 11 -0.40 -9.29 8.75
CA LEU A 11 -1.07 -8.30 9.59
C LEU A 11 -0.37 -6.95 9.57
N THR A 12 0.95 -6.87 9.50
CA THR A 12 1.67 -5.59 9.37
C THR A 12 1.56 -5.01 7.97
N ALA A 13 1.47 -5.83 6.93
CA ALA A 13 1.17 -5.38 5.58
C ALA A 13 -0.26 -4.83 5.48
N VAL A 14 -1.25 -5.54 6.03
CA VAL A 14 -2.64 -5.07 6.11
C VAL A 14 -2.74 -3.84 7.00
N ALA A 15 -2.13 -3.84 8.19
CA ALA A 15 -2.15 -2.71 9.12
C ALA A 15 -1.40 -1.50 8.56
N GLY A 16 -0.30 -1.68 7.83
CA GLY A 16 0.43 -0.61 7.16
C GLY A 16 -0.38 0.01 6.02
N THR A 17 -1.11 -0.83 5.27
CA THR A 17 -2.07 -0.37 4.25
C THR A 17 -3.22 0.40 4.90
N VAL A 18 -3.76 -0.12 6.01
CA VAL A 18 -4.82 0.51 6.78
C VAL A 18 -4.34 1.80 7.45
N LEU A 19 -3.13 1.88 8.00
CA LEU A 19 -2.54 3.07 8.65
C LEU A 19 -2.11 4.15 7.65
N ALA A 20 -1.65 3.76 6.46
CA ALA A 20 -1.42 4.69 5.36
C ALA A 20 -2.73 5.33 4.88
N ILE A 21 -3.85 4.61 5.02
CA ILE A 21 -5.21 5.10 4.75
C ILE A 21 -5.80 5.84 5.97
N ALA A 22 -5.46 5.44 7.19
CA ALA A 22 -6.09 5.88 8.44
C ALA A 22 -5.16 6.75 9.31
N ARG A 23 -4.64 7.86 8.76
CA ARG A 23 -4.02 8.91 9.58
C ARG A 23 -5.01 10.04 9.90
N PRO A 24 -5.73 10.01 11.04
CA PRO A 24 -6.44 11.19 11.52
C PRO A 24 -5.51 12.07 12.37
N TRP A 25 -5.28 13.31 11.94
CA TRP A 25 -4.69 14.38 12.75
C TRP A 25 -5.76 15.44 13.07
N GLU A 26 -5.73 15.87 14.33
CA GLU A 26 -6.19 17.15 14.91
C GLU A 26 -7.47 17.78 14.33
N LEU A 27 -8.63 17.40 14.89
CA LEU A 27 -9.85 18.19 14.82
C LEU A 27 -10.29 18.54 16.26
N ARG A 28 -10.46 19.83 16.56
CA ARG A 28 -10.91 20.35 17.87
C ARG A 28 -12.44 20.23 18.00
N GLY A 29 -12.91 19.69 19.13
CA GLY A 29 -14.34 19.52 19.48
C GLY A 29 -15.04 18.31 18.82
N GLY A 30 -16.01 17.68 19.50
CA GLY A 30 -16.80 16.53 19.00
C GLY A 30 -16.42 15.14 19.58
N ARG A 31 -17.35 14.16 19.55
CA ARG A 31 -17.10 12.78 20.02
C ARG A 31 -16.00 12.14 19.17
N PHE A 32 -15.10 11.40 19.82
CA PHE A 32 -13.93 10.78 19.18
C PHE A 32 -14.31 9.87 17.99
N VAL A 33 -15.42 9.15 18.11
CA VAL A 33 -15.96 8.25 17.08
C VAL A 33 -16.35 9.01 15.81
N ASP A 34 -16.92 10.20 15.92
CA ASP A 34 -17.34 11.01 14.77
C ASP A 34 -16.12 11.53 14.00
N LYS A 35 -15.04 11.88 14.70
CA LYS A 35 -13.77 12.28 14.09
C LYS A 35 -13.13 11.14 13.30
N ILE A 36 -13.18 9.92 13.82
CA ILE A 36 -12.68 8.73 13.12
C ILE A 36 -13.49 8.52 11.83
N ARG A 37 -14.82 8.57 11.92
CA ARG A 37 -15.71 8.34 10.77
C ARG A 37 -15.53 9.38 9.67
N VAL A 38 -15.47 10.67 10.03
CA VAL A 38 -15.21 11.76 9.09
C VAL A 38 -13.79 11.61 8.50
N GLY A 39 -12.81 11.26 9.33
CA GLY A 39 -11.44 11.00 8.86
C GLY A 39 -11.37 9.87 7.83
N GLU A 40 -12.02 8.75 8.11
CA GLU A 40 -12.11 7.59 7.22
C GLU A 40 -12.79 7.93 5.88
N ALA A 41 -13.91 8.64 5.93
CA ALA A 41 -14.61 9.12 4.73
C ALA A 41 -13.71 10.04 3.88
N VAL A 42 -13.05 11.01 4.51
CA VAL A 42 -12.14 11.93 3.81
C VAL A 42 -10.93 11.19 3.24
N SER A 43 -10.36 10.21 3.96
CA SER A 43 -9.27 9.38 3.46
C SER A 43 -9.68 8.49 2.29
N SER A 44 -10.86 7.89 2.34
CA SER A 44 -11.40 7.09 1.24
C SER A 44 -11.58 7.96 -0.02
N TYR A 45 -12.17 9.14 0.14
CA TYR A 45 -12.28 10.13 -0.95
C TYR A 45 -10.90 10.54 -1.50
N ASP A 46 -9.95 10.84 -0.61
CA ASP A 46 -8.58 11.21 -0.95
C ASP A 46 -7.85 10.08 -1.71
N PHE A 47 -8.07 8.82 -1.34
CA PHE A 47 -7.57 7.65 -2.04
C PHE A 47 -8.10 7.60 -3.48
N TRP A 48 -9.40 7.76 -3.68
CA TRP A 48 -10.01 7.77 -5.02
C TRP A 48 -9.53 8.94 -5.88
N LEU A 49 -9.34 10.14 -5.31
CA LEU A 49 -8.73 11.28 -5.99
C LEU A 49 -7.28 11.00 -6.40
N GLY A 50 -6.51 10.38 -5.51
CA GLY A 50 -5.13 9.96 -5.79
C GLY A 50 -5.08 8.91 -6.90
N LEU A 51 -6.02 7.96 -6.89
CA LEU A 51 -6.16 6.95 -7.91
C LEU A 51 -6.43 7.59 -9.28
N ARG A 52 -7.31 8.59 -9.35
CA ARG A 52 -7.57 9.36 -10.59
C ARG A 52 -6.41 10.22 -11.08
N GLY A 53 -5.30 10.30 -10.34
CA GLY A 53 -4.14 11.10 -10.74
C GLY A 53 -4.36 12.61 -10.57
N VAL A 54 -5.25 13.02 -9.65
CA VAL A 54 -5.47 14.43 -9.32
C VAL A 54 -4.18 15.01 -8.72
N SER A 55 -3.81 16.22 -9.18
CA SER A 55 -2.62 16.90 -8.68
C SER A 55 -2.72 17.18 -7.17
N GLY A 56 -1.58 17.16 -6.47
CA GLY A 56 -1.55 17.30 -5.00
C GLY A 56 -2.22 18.58 -4.49
N ARG A 57 -2.13 19.70 -5.24
CA ARG A 57 -2.80 20.96 -4.89
C ARG A 57 -4.32 20.84 -4.99
N ARG A 58 -4.84 20.35 -6.13
CA ARG A 58 -6.28 20.19 -6.34
C ARG A 58 -6.89 19.17 -5.38
N ARG A 59 -6.16 18.10 -5.09
CA ARG A 59 -6.54 17.08 -4.11
C ARG A 59 -6.67 17.67 -2.70
N ARG A 60 -5.74 18.55 -2.29
CA ARG A 60 -5.82 19.25 -0.99
C ARG A 60 -7.04 20.17 -0.91
N GLU A 61 -7.37 20.89 -1.98
CA GLU A 61 -8.55 21.76 -2.05
C GLU A 61 -9.85 20.95 -1.90
N LEU A 62 -10.05 19.94 -2.76
CA LEU A 62 -11.24 19.07 -2.72
C LEU A 62 -11.40 18.37 -1.36
N ARG A 63 -10.28 17.98 -0.75
CA ARG A 63 -10.27 17.36 0.58
C ARG A 63 -10.63 18.35 1.68
N ALA A 64 -10.17 19.60 1.59
CA ALA A 64 -10.52 20.65 2.54
C ALA A 64 -12.01 21.00 2.45
N GLU A 65 -12.54 21.08 1.23
CA GLU A 65 -13.96 21.34 0.95
C GLU A 65 -14.86 20.22 1.50
N LEU A 66 -14.57 18.95 1.15
CA LEU A 66 -15.33 17.82 1.69
C LEU A 66 -15.28 17.76 3.22
N ARG A 67 -14.10 18.01 3.81
CA ARG A 67 -13.93 18.01 5.27
C ARG A 67 -14.77 19.10 5.92
N ALA A 68 -14.77 20.32 5.38
CA ALA A 68 -15.57 21.41 5.91
C ALA A 68 -17.07 21.09 5.85
N ASN A 69 -17.56 20.63 4.69
CA ASN A 69 -18.97 20.29 4.50
C ASN A 69 -19.42 19.13 5.39
N LEU A 70 -18.61 18.06 5.50
CA LEU A 70 -18.90 16.94 6.40
C LEU A 70 -18.88 17.35 7.87
N TRP A 71 -17.96 18.23 8.26
CA TRP A 71 -17.89 18.71 9.64
C TRP A 71 -19.11 19.55 10.01
N GLU A 72 -19.52 20.46 9.12
CA GLU A 72 -20.73 21.25 9.30
C GLU A 72 -21.98 20.37 9.37
N ALA A 73 -22.12 19.39 8.47
CA ALA A 73 -23.23 18.45 8.50
C ALA A 73 -23.22 17.57 9.76
N THR A 74 -22.04 17.13 10.21
CA THR A 74 -21.87 16.33 11.43
C THR A 74 -22.37 17.07 12.67
N GLN A 75 -22.19 18.39 12.76
CA GLN A 75 -22.71 19.17 13.88
C GLN A 75 -24.23 19.25 13.91
N ARG A 76 -24.90 19.05 12.77
CA ARG A 76 -26.37 19.12 12.65
C ARG A 76 -27.05 17.76 12.84
N VAL A 77 -26.51 16.70 12.22
CA VAL A 77 -27.18 15.39 12.14
C VAL A 77 -26.31 14.23 12.65
N GLY A 78 -25.07 14.48 13.07
CA GLY A 78 -24.10 13.43 13.42
C GLY A 78 -23.36 12.86 12.21
N ALA A 79 -22.20 12.23 12.45
CA ALA A 79 -21.28 11.84 11.37
C ALA A 79 -21.85 10.74 10.47
N LYS A 80 -22.67 9.84 11.02
CA LYS A 80 -23.24 8.70 10.27
C LYS A 80 -24.25 9.19 9.23
N GLU A 81 -25.26 9.95 9.64
CA GLU A 81 -26.21 10.58 8.71
C GLU A 81 -25.50 11.52 7.73
N ALA A 82 -24.53 12.33 8.18
CA ALA A 82 -23.80 13.25 7.31
C ALA A 82 -23.06 12.52 6.18
N ILE A 83 -22.36 11.42 6.49
CA ILE A 83 -21.66 10.62 5.47
C ILE A 83 -22.66 9.92 4.54
N ALA A 84 -23.76 9.39 5.08
CA ALA A 84 -24.79 8.74 4.27
C ALA A 84 -25.46 9.71 3.29
N ALA A 85 -25.66 10.97 3.69
CA ALA A 85 -26.26 12.01 2.86
C ALA A 85 -25.37 12.45 1.68
N VAL A 86 -24.04 12.35 1.82
CA VAL A 86 -23.08 12.62 0.73
C VAL A 86 -23.08 11.52 -0.33
N GLY A 87 -23.54 10.32 0.02
CA GLY A 87 -23.58 9.17 -0.88
C GLY A 87 -22.21 8.53 -1.11
N PRO A 88 -22.08 7.67 -2.15
CA PRO A 88 -20.85 6.92 -2.39
C PRO A 88 -19.70 7.85 -2.76
N LEU A 89 -18.73 8.00 -1.84
CA LEU A 89 -17.55 8.86 -1.97
C LEU A 89 -16.73 8.59 -3.24
N ARG A 90 -16.74 7.33 -3.71
CA ARG A 90 -16.15 6.96 -4.99
C ARG A 90 -16.81 7.73 -6.13
N GLN A 91 -18.15 7.75 -6.19
CA GLN A 91 -18.87 8.43 -7.25
C GLN A 91 -18.68 9.95 -7.17
N LEU A 92 -18.71 10.52 -5.95
CA LEU A 92 -18.40 11.93 -5.73
C LEU A 92 -16.98 12.30 -6.23
N ALA A 93 -15.98 11.45 -5.99
CA ALA A 93 -14.62 11.64 -6.51
C ALA A 93 -14.55 11.51 -8.04
N PHE A 94 -15.44 10.70 -8.62
CA PHE A 94 -15.55 10.52 -10.05
C PHE A 94 -16.24 11.72 -10.74
N ASP A 95 -17.20 12.36 -10.08
CA ASP A 95 -17.95 13.48 -10.65
C ASP A 95 -17.21 14.82 -10.47
N SER A 96 -16.42 14.95 -9.41
CA SER A 96 -15.68 16.19 -9.07
C SER A 96 -14.45 16.48 -9.94
N VAL A 97 -14.08 15.60 -10.86
CA VAL A 97 -12.84 15.70 -11.64
C VAL A 97 -13.11 15.40 -13.12
N SER A 98 -12.73 16.32 -14.02
CA SER A 98 -12.69 16.07 -15.46
C SER A 98 -11.51 15.17 -15.84
N GLU A 99 -11.68 14.37 -16.90
CA GLU A 99 -10.75 13.32 -17.34
C GLU A 99 -9.28 13.80 -17.37
N HIS A 100 -8.46 13.31 -16.42
CA HIS A 100 -7.12 13.85 -16.20
C HIS A 100 -6.06 13.09 -17.00
N ARG A 101 -5.43 13.75 -17.98
CA ARG A 101 -4.33 13.19 -18.82
C ARG A 101 -2.94 13.29 -18.15
N GLY A 102 -2.84 13.10 -16.83
CA GLY A 102 -1.59 13.24 -16.06
C GLY A 102 -0.86 11.91 -15.81
N PRO A 103 0.37 11.93 -15.25
CA PRO A 103 1.01 10.73 -14.70
C PRO A 103 0.17 10.13 -13.58
N ARG A 104 0.10 8.80 -13.52
CA ARG A 104 -0.81 8.05 -12.64
C ARG A 104 -0.10 7.60 -11.37
N TRP A 105 0.52 8.54 -10.65
CA TRP A 105 1.33 8.26 -9.46
C TRP A 105 0.60 7.40 -8.42
N GLY A 106 -0.70 7.65 -8.19
CA GLY A 106 -1.51 6.84 -7.27
C GLY A 106 -1.62 5.37 -7.68
N TYR A 107 -1.90 5.11 -8.96
CA TYR A 107 -1.88 3.74 -9.50
C TYR A 107 -0.47 3.13 -9.45
N GLY A 108 0.56 3.92 -9.71
CA GLY A 108 1.96 3.49 -9.60
C GLY A 108 2.30 3.01 -8.20
N VAL A 109 2.01 3.80 -7.17
CA VAL A 109 2.26 3.43 -5.77
C VAL A 109 1.50 2.17 -5.40
N ALA A 110 0.19 2.12 -5.71
CA ALA A 110 -0.63 0.96 -5.40
C ALA A 110 -0.13 -0.31 -6.11
N ALA A 111 0.16 -0.23 -7.41
CA ALA A 111 0.65 -1.37 -8.17
C ALA A 111 2.06 -1.81 -7.74
N GLY A 112 2.95 -0.86 -7.46
CA GLY A 112 4.29 -1.15 -6.93
C GLY A 112 4.23 -1.85 -5.58
N PHE A 113 3.34 -1.39 -4.68
CA PHE A 113 3.13 -2.02 -3.37
C PHE A 113 2.53 -3.43 -3.51
N VAL A 114 1.53 -3.61 -4.38
CA VAL A 114 0.96 -4.94 -4.67
C VAL A 114 2.01 -5.88 -5.26
N ALA A 115 2.83 -5.41 -6.21
CA ALA A 115 3.88 -6.22 -6.79
C ALA A 115 4.95 -6.62 -5.77
N LEU A 116 5.38 -5.67 -4.92
CA LEU A 116 6.28 -5.94 -3.81
C LEU A 116 5.68 -6.98 -2.87
N GLN A 117 4.40 -6.85 -2.53
CA GLN A 117 3.70 -7.80 -1.66
C GLN A 117 3.67 -9.21 -2.27
N VAL A 118 3.26 -9.34 -3.52
CA VAL A 118 3.23 -10.64 -4.24
C VAL A 118 4.62 -11.26 -4.28
N PHE A 119 5.65 -10.44 -4.54
CA PHE A 119 7.03 -10.88 -4.58
C PHE A 119 7.51 -11.41 -3.23
N LEU A 120 7.29 -10.66 -2.14
CA LEU A 120 7.64 -11.09 -0.78
C LEU A 120 6.89 -12.36 -0.38
N THR A 121 5.61 -12.48 -0.73
CA THR A 121 4.84 -13.71 -0.49
C THR A 121 5.45 -14.90 -1.23
N GLY A 122 5.83 -14.73 -2.50
CA GLY A 122 6.52 -15.77 -3.26
C GLY A 122 7.83 -16.21 -2.60
N GLN A 123 8.61 -15.26 -2.08
CA GLN A 123 9.85 -15.57 -1.36
C GLN A 123 9.61 -16.38 -0.08
N VAL A 124 8.59 -16.03 0.71
CA VAL A 124 8.26 -16.79 1.93
C VAL A 124 7.83 -18.23 1.61
N LEU A 125 7.03 -18.40 0.55
CA LEU A 125 6.65 -19.74 0.08
C LEU A 125 7.87 -20.54 -0.35
N LEU A 126 8.80 -19.92 -1.06
CA LEU A 126 10.03 -20.58 -1.48
C LEU A 126 10.93 -20.97 -0.31
N THR A 127 11.09 -20.10 0.69
CA THR A 127 11.82 -20.43 1.92
C THR A 127 11.20 -21.63 2.63
N SER A 128 9.86 -21.74 2.62
CA SER A 128 9.16 -22.89 3.22
C SER A 128 9.50 -24.19 2.49
N VAL A 129 9.55 -24.17 1.15
CA VAL A 129 9.99 -25.33 0.35
C VAL A 129 11.44 -25.73 0.66
N VAL A 130 12.34 -24.76 0.83
CA VAL A 130 13.75 -25.04 1.20
C VAL A 130 13.84 -25.69 2.57
N VAL A 131 13.09 -25.19 3.56
CA VAL A 131 13.04 -25.77 4.91
C VAL A 131 12.50 -27.20 4.88
N ASP A 132 11.38 -27.43 4.19
CA ASP A 132 10.79 -28.77 4.06
C ASP A 132 11.76 -29.75 3.39
N THR A 133 12.49 -29.29 2.36
CA THR A 133 13.49 -30.08 1.66
C THR A 133 14.68 -30.42 2.56
N ALA A 134 15.18 -29.45 3.35
CA ALA A 134 16.29 -29.67 4.29
C ALA A 134 15.92 -30.70 5.36
N GLN A 135 14.70 -30.60 5.90
CA GLN A 135 14.18 -31.55 6.89
C GLN A 135 14.01 -32.96 6.30
N ALA A 136 13.42 -33.07 5.10
CA ALA A 136 13.27 -34.35 4.41
C ALA A 136 14.62 -35.01 4.11
N ALA A 137 15.62 -34.22 3.74
CA ALA A 137 16.99 -34.67 3.48
C ALA A 137 17.81 -34.93 4.76
N ARG A 138 17.29 -34.57 5.94
CA ARG A 138 18.04 -34.56 7.22
C ARG A 138 19.38 -33.83 7.13
N ALA A 139 19.41 -32.73 6.38
CA ALA A 139 20.61 -31.91 6.22
C ALA A 139 20.86 -31.09 7.50
N SER A 140 22.08 -31.10 8.02
CA SER A 140 22.47 -30.30 9.18
C SER A 140 22.70 -28.82 8.85
N ARG A 141 23.12 -28.52 7.61
CA ARG A 141 23.23 -27.17 7.07
C ARG A 141 22.88 -27.20 5.59
N LEU A 142 22.11 -26.21 5.14
CA LEU A 142 21.77 -26.03 3.73
C LEU A 142 21.75 -24.54 3.38
N ASP A 143 22.60 -24.17 2.43
CA ASP A 143 22.61 -22.83 1.84
C ASP A 143 22.11 -22.94 0.40
N VAL A 144 20.93 -22.38 0.13
CA VAL A 144 20.32 -22.39 -1.20
C VAL A 144 20.34 -20.99 -1.79
N ALA A 145 21.08 -20.82 -2.87
CA ALA A 145 20.98 -19.65 -3.72
C ALA A 145 19.71 -19.78 -4.60
N VAL A 146 18.77 -18.85 -4.44
CA VAL A 146 17.54 -18.84 -5.21
C VAL A 146 17.82 -18.16 -6.55
N THR A 147 17.99 -18.94 -7.61
CA THR A 147 18.30 -18.41 -8.95
C THR A 147 17.18 -17.56 -9.57
N ILE A 148 15.92 -17.79 -9.17
CA ILE A 148 14.76 -17.03 -9.65
C ILE A 148 14.80 -15.58 -9.14
N VAL A 149 15.48 -15.31 -8.02
CA VAL A 149 15.61 -13.98 -7.43
C VAL A 149 17.09 -13.66 -7.20
N PRO A 150 17.71 -12.85 -8.08
CA PRO A 150 19.12 -12.50 -7.96
C PRO A 150 19.45 -11.87 -6.60
N GLY A 151 20.43 -12.44 -5.90
CA GLY A 151 20.88 -11.96 -4.59
C GLY A 151 20.04 -12.43 -3.40
N MET A 152 19.12 -13.39 -3.61
CA MET A 152 18.42 -14.06 -2.51
C MET A 152 19.13 -15.36 -2.11
N THR A 153 19.51 -15.45 -0.84
CA THR A 153 20.06 -16.66 -0.22
C THR A 153 19.20 -17.08 0.95
N VAL A 154 18.91 -18.38 1.03
CA VAL A 154 18.22 -18.99 2.16
C VAL A 154 19.23 -19.83 2.92
N HIS A 155 19.38 -19.52 4.20
CA HIS A 155 20.27 -20.20 5.13
C HIS A 155 19.44 -21.06 6.06
N TYR A 156 19.76 -22.35 6.11
CA TYR A 156 19.17 -23.30 7.06
C TYR A 156 20.28 -23.93 7.89
N GLU A 157 20.10 -23.91 9.22
CA GLU A 157 21.03 -24.53 10.16
C GLU A 157 20.25 -25.25 11.27
N ASP A 158 20.55 -26.54 11.44
CA ASP A 158 20.02 -27.33 12.54
C ASP A 158 20.78 -26.98 13.82
N THR A 159 20.05 -26.69 14.90
CA THR A 159 20.68 -26.27 16.17
C THR A 159 20.81 -27.45 17.12
N VAL A 160 21.95 -27.51 17.82
CA VAL A 160 22.33 -28.61 18.73
C VAL A 160 21.31 -28.85 19.87
N ALA A 161 20.42 -27.89 20.13
CA ALA A 161 19.36 -27.98 21.14
C ALA A 161 18.06 -28.67 20.65
N GLY A 162 18.05 -29.27 19.46
CA GLY A 162 16.88 -29.93 18.89
C GLY A 162 15.85 -28.98 18.26
N GLY A 163 16.28 -27.75 17.94
CA GLY A 163 15.52 -26.78 17.15
C GLY A 163 16.22 -26.46 15.84
N PHE A 164 15.61 -25.66 14.97
CA PHE A 164 16.24 -25.20 13.73
C PHE A 164 16.21 -23.67 13.62
N SER A 165 17.21 -23.10 12.96
CA SER A 165 17.30 -21.69 12.60
C SER A 165 17.21 -21.55 11.08
N PHE A 166 16.54 -20.50 10.62
CA PHE A 166 16.56 -20.13 9.20
C PHE A 166 16.69 -18.63 9.03
N GLY A 167 17.46 -18.22 8.02
CA GLY A 167 17.68 -16.84 7.63
C GLY A 167 17.41 -16.64 6.15
N THR A 168 17.03 -15.43 5.75
CA THR A 168 16.84 -15.09 4.35
C THR A 168 17.43 -13.71 4.09
N ASP A 169 18.38 -13.66 3.16
CA ASP A 169 18.85 -12.39 2.62
C ASP A 169 17.96 -12.05 1.42
N PHE A 170 17.27 -10.91 1.50
CA PHE A 170 16.27 -10.55 0.49
C PHE A 170 16.89 -9.89 -0.77
N GLY A 171 18.14 -9.45 -0.68
CA GLY A 171 18.84 -8.72 -1.74
C GLY A 171 18.15 -7.40 -2.14
N PRO A 172 18.76 -6.60 -3.02
CA PRO A 172 18.13 -5.37 -3.53
C PRO A 172 16.99 -5.65 -4.52
N ALA A 173 16.86 -6.89 -5.02
CA ALA A 173 15.91 -7.27 -6.06
C ALA A 173 14.44 -7.00 -5.67
N CYS A 174 14.07 -7.16 -4.40
CA CYS A 174 12.71 -6.89 -3.93
C CYS A 174 12.29 -5.43 -4.15
N LEU A 175 13.20 -4.48 -3.87
CA LEU A 175 12.97 -3.06 -4.09
C LEU A 175 12.92 -2.73 -5.58
N VAL A 176 13.76 -3.37 -6.39
CA VAL A 176 13.78 -3.18 -7.84
C VAL A 176 12.46 -3.59 -8.47
N VAL A 177 11.88 -4.73 -8.08
CA VAL A 177 10.58 -5.19 -8.61
C VAL A 177 9.47 -4.17 -8.31
N GLY A 178 9.36 -3.75 -7.05
CA GLY A 178 8.37 -2.74 -6.65
C GLY A 178 8.56 -1.41 -7.40
N LEU A 179 9.82 -0.97 -7.54
CA LEU A 179 10.17 0.27 -8.24
C LEU A 179 9.87 0.19 -9.75
N VAL A 180 10.19 -0.93 -10.40
CA VAL A 180 9.93 -1.13 -11.82
C VAL A 180 8.43 -1.10 -12.10
N VAL A 181 7.63 -1.84 -11.32
CA VAL A 181 6.17 -1.81 -11.49
C VAL A 181 5.61 -0.42 -11.20
N PHE A 182 6.12 0.25 -10.16
CA PHE A 182 5.76 1.63 -9.88
C PHE A 182 6.04 2.55 -11.09
N VAL A 183 7.24 2.51 -11.67
CA VAL A 183 7.60 3.35 -12.82
C VAL A 183 6.73 3.04 -14.03
N LEU A 184 6.51 1.76 -14.32
CA LEU A 184 5.70 1.30 -15.46
C LEU A 184 4.24 1.77 -15.37
N VAL A 185 3.67 1.75 -14.17
CA VAL A 185 2.26 2.11 -13.96
C VAL A 185 2.08 3.61 -13.67
N ALA A 186 3.01 4.24 -12.97
CA ALA A 186 3.01 5.69 -12.73
C ALA A 186 3.16 6.46 -14.05
N GLN A 187 3.86 5.88 -15.03
CA GLN A 187 4.11 6.46 -16.35
C GLN A 187 4.66 7.90 -16.24
N PRO A 188 5.80 8.10 -15.55
CA PRO A 188 6.36 9.43 -15.30
C PRO A 188 6.66 10.21 -16.58
N TRP A 189 6.95 9.51 -17.69
CA TRP A 189 7.21 10.10 -19.00
C TRP A 189 6.01 10.88 -19.59
N ARG A 190 4.79 10.69 -19.08
CA ARG A 190 3.64 11.54 -19.46
C ARG A 190 3.84 13.02 -19.10
N LEU A 191 4.72 13.32 -18.14
CA LEU A 191 5.13 14.69 -17.82
C LEU A 191 5.97 15.31 -18.94
N LEU A 192 6.79 14.50 -19.62
CA LEU A 192 7.69 14.96 -20.67
C LEU A 192 6.91 15.28 -21.95
N HIS A 193 5.90 14.48 -22.29
CA HIS A 193 5.08 14.70 -23.49
C HIS A 193 4.22 15.97 -23.42
N ARG A 194 3.99 16.55 -22.23
CA ARG A 194 3.28 17.82 -22.08
C ARG A 194 4.12 19.05 -22.45
N ARG A 195 5.46 18.96 -22.40
CA ARG A 195 6.34 20.09 -22.71
C ARG A 195 6.54 20.30 -24.22
N SER A 196 6.29 19.27 -25.03
CA SER A 196 6.45 19.32 -26.49
C SER A 196 5.32 20.02 -27.24
N ALA A 197 4.24 20.44 -26.54
CA ALA A 197 3.03 21.00 -27.15
C ALA A 197 2.88 22.53 -26.94
N VAL A 198 4.00 23.25 -26.80
CA VAL A 198 4.03 24.72 -26.92
C VAL A 198 4.62 25.05 -28.30
N PRO A 199 3.81 25.34 -29.33
CA PRO A 199 4.32 26.00 -30.52
C PRO A 199 4.75 27.42 -30.14
N ALA A 200 5.91 27.82 -30.66
CA ALA A 200 6.46 29.17 -30.58
C ALA A 200 5.56 30.19 -31.29
#